data_AF-A0A3R8S245-F1
#
_entry.id   AF-A0A3R8S245-F1
#
_cell.length_a   1.000
_cell.length_b   1.000
_cell.length_c   1.000
_cell.angle_alpha   90.00
_cell.angle_beta   90.00
_cell.angle_gamma   90.00
#
_symmetry.space_group_name_H-M   'P 1'
#
loop_
_entity.id
_entity.type
_entity.pdbx_description
1 polymer ?
#
loop_
_entity_poly.entity_id
_entity_poly.type
_entity_poly.pdbx_seq_one_letter_code
_entity_poly.pdbx_strand_id
1 'polypeptide(L)'
;MGQPMSGAEVTVTALDSHRVATRGTTDPHGYFIATLPPGPYSVMIVAEGLSPAREKLDIAAGAALPTVRIALQPARQIELPTAGIWLFDPPHTAIRFIAKHVGMAHVHGRFTRFQGSIRIAPDMADSQVAVRIDASSVTTGNNTRDNHLRSADFLDVERYPYIDFTSTRFAHRGGSKWTLHGTLTMHGTSRSVGLDTTYLGMINGGYEQELRCAALAKAELHREDFTLNWRSMLARGISVVGPTVQLELDVQAMYRTHDTPTPPQ
;
A
#
# COMPACT_ATOMS: atom_id res chain seq x y z
N MET A 1 16.32 26.43 1.57
CA MET A 1 16.74 27.78 1.14
C MET A 1 15.50 28.53 0.69
N GLY A 2 15.24 29.74 1.19
CA GLY A 2 13.98 30.48 0.95
C GLY A 2 13.83 31.08 -0.45
N GLN A 3 14.07 30.29 -1.50
CA GLN A 3 13.87 30.69 -2.89
C GLN A 3 12.40 30.54 -3.30
N PRO A 4 11.92 31.36 -4.25
CA PRO A 4 10.58 31.19 -4.81
C PRO A 4 10.46 29.86 -5.57
N MET A 5 9.35 29.16 -5.36
CA MET A 5 9.10 27.83 -5.94
C MET A 5 8.16 27.92 -7.12
N SER A 6 8.68 27.76 -8.34
CA SER A 6 7.86 27.73 -9.56
C SER A 6 7.24 26.36 -9.80
N GLY A 7 6.03 26.32 -10.35
CA GLY A 7 5.39 25.08 -10.79
C GLY A 7 4.90 24.16 -9.66
N ALA A 8 4.86 24.64 -8.41
CA ALA A 8 4.26 23.89 -7.31
C ALA A 8 2.74 23.82 -7.51
N GLU A 9 2.15 22.64 -7.42
CA GLU A 9 0.70 22.47 -7.50
C GLU A 9 0.03 23.03 -6.25
N VAL A 10 -0.97 23.90 -6.45
CA VAL A 10 -1.79 24.49 -5.39
C VAL A 10 -3.22 24.02 -5.57
N THR A 11 -3.79 23.45 -4.52
CA THR A 11 -5.21 23.11 -4.44
C THR A 11 -5.86 23.83 -3.28
N VAL A 12 -6.94 24.55 -3.54
CA VAL A 12 -7.71 25.27 -2.52
C VAL A 12 -9.06 24.59 -2.35
N THR A 13 -9.37 24.17 -1.14
CA THR A 13 -10.60 23.44 -0.79
C THR A 13 -11.39 24.25 0.24
N ALA A 14 -12.66 24.49 -0.04
CA ALA A 14 -13.57 25.11 0.92
C ALA A 14 -13.82 24.14 2.08
N LEU A 15 -13.60 24.59 3.32
CA LEU A 15 -13.64 23.71 4.50
C LEU A 15 -15.06 23.33 4.92
N ASP A 16 -16.06 24.13 4.54
CA ASP A 16 -17.47 23.91 4.84
C ASP A 16 -18.11 22.81 3.99
N SER A 17 -17.75 22.76 2.71
CA SER A 17 -18.35 21.92 1.68
C SER A 17 -17.41 20.81 1.20
N HIS A 18 -16.14 20.86 1.60
CA HIS A 18 -15.07 19.98 1.13
C HIS A 18 -14.88 19.96 -0.40
N ARG A 19 -15.41 20.98 -1.10
CA ARG A 19 -15.27 21.11 -2.56
C ARG A 19 -13.99 21.88 -2.90
N VAL A 20 -13.32 21.43 -3.96
CA VAL A 20 -12.19 22.18 -4.53
C VAL A 20 -12.75 23.47 -5.14
N ALA A 21 -12.30 24.60 -4.59
CA ALA A 21 -12.66 25.93 -5.06
C ALA A 21 -11.81 26.33 -6.28
N THR A 22 -10.51 26.00 -6.25
CA THR A 22 -9.60 26.23 -7.37
C THR A 22 -8.37 25.33 -7.30
N ARG A 23 -7.72 25.14 -8.44
CA ARG A 23 -6.44 24.44 -8.57
C ARG A 23 -5.58 25.13 -9.62
N GLY A 24 -4.27 25.16 -9.42
CA GLY A 24 -3.31 25.64 -10.41
C GLY A 24 -1.88 25.40 -9.97
N THR A 25 -0.95 26.10 -10.56
CA THR A 25 0.47 26.04 -10.21
C THR A 25 1.00 27.42 -9.84
N THR A 26 2.03 27.47 -9.00
CA THR A 26 2.75 28.72 -8.75
C THR A 26 3.49 29.20 -10.00
N ASP A 27 3.57 30.53 -10.17
CA ASP A 27 4.28 31.18 -11.26
C ASP A 27 5.83 31.08 -11.09
N PRO A 28 6.64 31.56 -12.05
CA PRO A 28 8.11 31.56 -11.93
C PRO A 28 8.67 32.28 -10.69
N HIS A 29 7.87 33.13 -10.05
CA HIS A 29 8.21 33.87 -8.85
C HIS A 29 7.58 33.29 -7.58
N GLY A 30 7.01 32.08 -7.66
CA GLY A 30 6.44 31.35 -6.52
C GLY A 30 5.09 31.85 -6.04
N TYR A 31 4.40 32.70 -6.81
CA TYR A 31 3.08 33.21 -6.43
C TYR A 31 1.96 32.35 -6.99
N PHE A 32 0.90 32.23 -6.20
CA PHE A 32 -0.40 31.73 -6.62
C PHE A 32 -1.46 32.71 -6.12
N ILE A 33 -2.31 33.20 -7.02
CA ILE A 33 -3.35 34.19 -6.73
C ILE A 33 -4.70 33.61 -7.12
N ALA A 34 -5.67 33.70 -6.21
CA ALA A 34 -7.04 33.31 -6.47
C ALA A 34 -8.02 34.27 -5.79
N THR A 35 -9.14 34.54 -6.46
CA THR A 35 -10.29 35.24 -5.86
C THR A 35 -11.28 34.19 -5.37
N LEU A 36 -11.64 34.26 -4.10
CA LEU A 36 -12.49 33.29 -3.43
C LEU A 36 -13.68 34.00 -2.76
N PRO A 37 -14.86 33.38 -2.73
CA PRO A 37 -15.95 33.84 -1.86
C PRO A 37 -15.53 33.88 -0.39
N PRO A 38 -16.18 34.71 0.45
CA PRO A 38 -15.92 34.72 1.88
C PRO A 38 -16.16 33.35 2.50
N GLY A 39 -15.24 32.89 3.35
CA GLY A 39 -15.35 31.60 4.02
C GLY A 39 -13.99 30.98 4.40
N PRO A 40 -14.04 29.83 5.10
CA PRO A 40 -12.86 29.08 5.52
C PRO A 40 -12.34 28.16 4.40
N TYR A 41 -11.04 28.16 4.17
CA TYR A 41 -10.37 27.34 3.14
C TYR A 41 -9.15 26.61 3.70
N SER A 42 -8.83 25.48 3.08
CA SER A 42 -7.53 24.82 3.20
C SER A 42 -6.79 24.94 1.87
N VAL A 43 -5.55 25.43 1.94
CA VAL A 43 -4.63 25.46 0.80
C VAL A 43 -3.61 24.35 0.98
N MET A 44 -3.54 23.45 0.00
CA MET A 44 -2.56 22.38 -0.06
C MET A 44 -1.59 22.67 -1.20
N ILE A 45 -0.29 22.63 -0.90
CA ILE A 45 0.77 22.89 -1.86
C ILE A 45 1.65 21.65 -1.95
N VAL A 46 1.88 21.18 -3.18
CA VAL A 46 2.69 20.01 -3.48
C VAL A 46 3.75 20.40 -4.53
N ALA A 47 4.99 20.05 -4.27
CA ALA A 47 6.08 20.18 -5.22
C ALA A 47 6.97 18.93 -5.15
N GLU A 48 7.58 18.57 -6.28
CA GLU A 48 8.45 17.41 -6.35
C GLU A 48 9.62 17.52 -5.36
N GLY A 49 9.90 16.42 -4.65
CA GLY A 49 10.99 16.37 -3.67
C GLY A 49 10.73 17.10 -2.35
N LEU A 50 9.56 17.74 -2.17
CA LEU A 50 9.19 18.50 -0.97
C LEU A 50 8.01 17.86 -0.23
N SER A 51 7.97 18.03 1.09
CA SER A 51 6.81 17.64 1.91
C SER A 51 5.62 18.54 1.57
N PRO A 52 4.40 17.98 1.36
CA PRO A 52 3.21 18.79 1.16
C PRO A 52 2.99 19.74 2.33
N ALA A 53 2.74 21.02 2.04
CA ALA A 53 2.31 21.98 3.06
C ALA A 53 0.81 22.17 2.99
N ARG A 54 0.18 22.33 4.16
CA ARG A 54 -1.23 22.66 4.28
C ARG A 54 -1.39 23.84 5.21
N GLU A 55 -2.03 24.90 4.71
CA GLU A 55 -2.42 26.06 5.49
C GLU A 55 -3.94 26.22 5.51
N LYS A 56 -4.46 26.83 6.57
CA LYS A 56 -5.86 27.22 6.68
C LYS A 56 -5.97 28.75 6.59
N LEU A 57 -6.92 29.21 5.81
CA LEU A 57 -7.14 30.64 5.55
C LEU A 57 -8.62 30.95 5.72
N ASP A 58 -8.94 32.10 6.30
CA ASP A 58 -10.30 32.65 6.31
C ASP A 58 -10.36 33.88 5.40
N ILE A 59 -11.26 33.85 4.41
CA ILE A 59 -11.48 34.96 3.48
C ILE A 59 -12.68 35.77 3.96
N ALA A 60 -12.48 37.08 4.19
CA ALA A 60 -13.56 38.01 4.51
C ALA A 60 -14.02 38.78 3.26
N ALA A 61 -15.28 39.19 3.22
CA ALA A 61 -15.83 39.97 2.11
C ALA A 61 -15.09 41.31 1.94
N GLY A 62 -14.67 41.60 0.71
CA GLY A 62 -13.99 42.86 0.36
C GLY A 62 -12.57 43.00 0.92
N ALA A 63 -12.00 41.95 1.54
CA ALA A 63 -10.66 41.97 2.09
C ALA A 63 -9.65 41.33 1.13
N ALA A 64 -8.54 42.02 0.88
CA ALA A 64 -7.33 41.40 0.33
C ALA A 64 -6.46 40.95 1.50
N LEU A 65 -6.20 39.64 1.61
CA LEU A 65 -5.25 39.14 2.60
C LEU A 65 -3.82 39.59 2.23
N PRO A 66 -2.95 39.85 3.22
CA PRO A 66 -1.53 40.01 2.95
C PRO A 66 -0.97 38.72 2.34
N THR A 67 0.12 38.84 1.58
CA THR A 67 0.80 37.67 1.02
C THR A 67 1.21 36.71 2.14
N VAL A 68 0.63 35.51 2.14
CA VAL A 68 1.00 34.43 3.06
C VAL A 68 2.19 33.69 2.46
N ARG A 69 3.29 33.60 3.21
CA ARG A 69 4.47 32.81 2.81
C ARG A 69 4.32 31.40 3.37
N ILE A 70 4.32 30.41 2.48
CA ILE A 70 4.27 29.00 2.85
C ILE A 70 5.61 28.38 2.50
N ALA A 71 6.37 27.99 3.53
CA ALA A 71 7.66 27.33 3.35
C ALA A 71 7.46 25.83 3.16
N LEU A 72 7.86 25.31 2.00
CA LEU A 72 7.95 23.88 1.78
C LEU A 72 9.25 23.36 2.39
N GLN A 73 9.15 22.25 3.14
CA GLN A 73 10.31 21.56 3.66
C GLN A 73 10.72 20.46 2.68
N PRO A 74 12.01 20.13 2.55
CA PRO A 74 12.43 18.91 1.87
C PRO A 74 11.59 17.73 2.34
N ALA A 75 11.13 16.89 1.40
CA ALA A 75 10.54 15.62 1.77
C ALA A 75 11.61 14.86 2.54
N ARG A 76 11.24 14.25 3.67
CA ARG A 76 12.14 13.32 4.35
C ARG A 76 12.47 12.22 3.35
N GLN A 77 13.68 12.25 2.79
CA GLN A 77 14.16 11.17 1.94
C GLN A 77 14.35 9.98 2.87
N ILE A 78 13.43 9.02 2.76
CA ILE A 78 13.56 7.78 3.49
C ILE A 78 14.68 7.00 2.82
N GLU A 79 15.76 6.77 3.55
CA GLU A 79 16.89 5.96 3.07
C GLU A 79 16.39 4.59 2.61
N LEU A 80 16.70 4.25 1.37
CA LEU A 80 16.32 2.98 0.77
C LEU A 80 16.99 1.81 1.50
N PRO A 81 16.37 0.62 1.48
CA PRO A 81 16.96 -0.54 2.13
C PRO A 81 18.38 -0.81 1.65
N THR A 82 19.25 -1.24 2.57
CA THR A 82 20.59 -1.72 2.22
C THR A 82 20.50 -2.87 1.22
N ALA A 83 21.32 -2.83 0.16
CA ALA A 83 21.41 -3.90 -0.82
C ALA A 83 21.84 -5.22 -0.18
N GLY A 84 21.19 -6.32 -0.56
CA GLY A 84 21.40 -7.64 0.04
C GLY A 84 20.09 -8.42 0.17
N ILE A 85 20.12 -9.48 0.96
CA ILE A 85 18.95 -10.33 1.22
C ILE A 85 18.31 -9.89 2.53
N TRP A 86 16.98 -9.76 2.50
CA TRP A 86 16.16 -9.52 3.66
C TRP A 86 15.17 -10.68 3.82
N LEU A 87 15.02 -11.16 5.05
CA LEU A 87 14.08 -12.22 5.40
C LEU A 87 12.85 -11.60 6.03
N PHE A 88 11.66 -12.10 5.69
CA PHE A 88 10.46 -11.69 6.40
C PHE A 88 10.58 -12.03 7.89
N ASP A 89 10.04 -11.16 8.73
CA ASP A 89 9.85 -11.41 10.15
C ASP A 89 8.40 -11.89 10.37
N PRO A 90 8.13 -13.20 10.49
CA PRO A 90 6.77 -13.73 10.48
C PRO A 90 5.89 -13.20 11.63
N PRO A 91 6.37 -13.06 12.88
CA PRO A 91 5.61 -12.38 13.95
C PRO A 91 5.15 -10.95 13.63
N HIS A 92 5.89 -10.21 12.80
CA HIS A 92 5.59 -8.81 12.46
C HIS A 92 5.21 -8.60 10.99
N THR A 93 4.96 -9.69 10.26
CA THR A 93 4.49 -9.66 8.88
C THR A 93 3.10 -10.27 8.80
N ALA A 94 2.17 -9.57 8.18
CA ALA A 94 0.79 -9.99 8.03
C ALA A 94 0.31 -9.87 6.59
N ILE A 95 -0.25 -10.96 6.07
CA ILE A 95 -0.92 -11.04 4.78
C ILE A 95 -2.41 -11.11 5.04
N ARG A 96 -3.11 -9.98 4.94
CA ARG A 96 -4.55 -9.87 5.23
C ARG A 96 -5.35 -9.64 3.95
N PHE A 97 -6.59 -10.07 3.99
CA PHE A 97 -7.56 -9.81 2.94
C PHE A 97 -8.92 -9.39 3.52
N ILE A 98 -9.65 -8.62 2.74
CA ILE A 98 -10.99 -8.15 3.05
C ILE A 98 -11.89 -8.47 1.87
N ALA A 99 -12.90 -9.31 2.10
CA ALA A 99 -13.91 -9.65 1.11
C ALA A 99 -15.26 -9.02 1.51
N LYS A 100 -15.96 -8.41 0.55
CA LYS A 100 -17.30 -7.86 0.79
C LYS A 100 -18.34 -8.98 0.86
N HIS A 101 -19.21 -8.94 1.85
CA HIS A 101 -20.31 -9.89 2.05
C HIS A 101 -21.65 -9.17 1.82
N VAL A 102 -22.37 -9.57 0.76
CA VAL A 102 -23.65 -8.97 0.28
C VAL A 102 -23.65 -7.44 0.15
N GLY A 103 -22.48 -6.82 -0.05
CA GLY A 103 -22.36 -5.36 -0.09
C GLY A 103 -22.67 -4.63 1.22
N MET A 104 -22.88 -5.36 2.32
CA MET A 104 -23.24 -4.79 3.63
C MET A 104 -22.14 -4.97 4.68
N ALA A 105 -21.46 -6.12 4.69
CA ALA A 105 -20.47 -6.47 5.71
C ALA A 105 -19.11 -6.80 5.09
N HIS A 106 -18.05 -6.73 5.91
CA HIS A 106 -16.70 -7.14 5.52
C HIS A 106 -16.31 -8.43 6.24
N VAL A 107 -15.80 -9.38 5.47
CA VAL A 107 -15.12 -10.57 5.99
C VAL A 107 -13.64 -10.30 5.97
N HIS A 108 -13.04 -10.23 7.15
CA HIS A 108 -11.61 -10.12 7.32
C HIS A 108 -11.00 -11.51 7.43
N GLY A 109 -9.91 -11.73 6.70
CA GLY A 109 -9.12 -12.94 6.83
C GLY A 109 -7.64 -12.67 6.66
N ARG A 110 -6.84 -13.70 6.92
CA ARG A 110 -5.40 -13.66 6.78
C ARG A 110 -4.86 -15.05 6.47
N PHE A 111 -3.62 -15.10 5.98
CA PHE A 111 -2.81 -16.31 5.94
C PHE A 111 -1.80 -16.28 7.09
N THR A 112 -1.64 -17.40 7.79
CA THR A 112 -0.79 -17.46 8.99
C THR A 112 0.57 -18.10 8.74
N ARG A 113 0.76 -18.76 7.60
CA ARG A 113 2.02 -19.42 7.24
C ARG A 113 2.45 -19.00 5.84
N PHE A 114 3.67 -18.48 5.76
CA PHE A 114 4.31 -18.08 4.53
C PHE A 114 5.83 -18.09 4.72
N GLN A 115 6.54 -18.16 3.61
CA GLN A 115 7.99 -18.07 3.56
C GLN A 115 8.43 -17.27 2.34
N GLY A 116 9.66 -16.78 2.36
CA GLY A 116 10.20 -16.05 1.23
C GLY A 116 11.31 -15.09 1.62
N SER A 117 11.67 -14.21 0.69
CA SER A 117 12.71 -13.21 0.91
C SER A 117 12.54 -12.02 -0.02
N ILE A 118 13.19 -10.93 0.35
CA ILE A 118 13.34 -9.73 -0.45
C ILE A 118 14.82 -9.57 -0.79
N ARG A 119 15.18 -9.60 -2.07
CA ARG A 119 16.52 -9.27 -2.56
C ARG A 119 16.52 -7.81 -2.99
N ILE A 120 17.26 -6.98 -2.28
CA ILE A 120 17.50 -5.58 -2.65
C ILE A 120 18.79 -5.50 -3.47
N ALA A 121 18.70 -4.94 -4.66
CA ALA A 121 19.82 -4.64 -5.53
C ALA A 121 20.29 -3.19 -5.33
N PRO A 122 21.49 -2.81 -5.81
CA PRO A 122 21.94 -1.41 -5.79
C PRO A 122 20.96 -0.46 -6.49
N ASP A 123 20.36 -0.90 -7.59
CA ASP A 123 19.18 -0.27 -8.17
C ASP A 123 17.91 -0.96 -7.65
N MET A 124 16.99 -0.17 -7.07
CA MET A 124 15.72 -0.69 -6.59
C MET A 124 14.88 -1.32 -7.70
N ALA A 125 14.99 -0.86 -8.96
CA ALA A 125 14.26 -1.44 -10.08
C ALA A 125 14.60 -2.92 -10.33
N ASP A 126 15.82 -3.34 -9.99
CA ASP A 126 16.34 -4.71 -10.13
C ASP A 126 16.15 -5.58 -8.87
N SER A 127 15.52 -5.01 -7.84
CA SER A 127 15.19 -5.71 -6.60
C SER A 127 14.00 -6.66 -6.81
N GLN A 128 13.97 -7.74 -6.03
CA GLN A 128 12.99 -8.80 -6.21
C GLN A 128 12.42 -9.29 -4.88
N VAL A 129 11.14 -9.62 -4.87
CA VAL A 129 10.41 -10.24 -3.77
C VAL A 129 9.87 -11.58 -4.24
N ALA A 130 10.08 -12.62 -3.45
CA ALA A 130 9.45 -13.92 -3.65
C ALA A 130 8.77 -14.35 -2.35
N VAL A 131 7.49 -14.72 -2.43
CA VAL A 131 6.69 -15.21 -1.30
C VAL A 131 5.96 -16.47 -1.73
N ARG A 132 6.00 -17.49 -0.87
CA ARG A 132 5.16 -18.69 -0.94
C ARG A 132 4.29 -18.73 0.30
N ILE A 133 2.97 -18.76 0.10
CA ILE A 133 1.98 -18.78 1.17
C ILE A 133 1.34 -20.17 1.18
N ASP A 134 1.23 -20.77 2.36
CA ASP A 134 0.46 -22.01 2.53
C ASP A 134 -1.03 -21.69 2.52
N ALA A 135 -1.73 -22.16 1.48
CA ALA A 135 -3.14 -21.87 1.26
C ALA A 135 -4.03 -22.44 2.38
N SER A 136 -3.62 -23.54 3.02
CA SER A 136 -4.36 -24.13 4.14
C SER A 136 -4.27 -23.29 5.43
N SER A 137 -3.35 -22.34 5.49
CA SER A 137 -3.19 -21.42 6.63
C SER A 137 -4.23 -20.28 6.65
N VAL A 138 -5.15 -20.25 5.68
CA VAL A 138 -6.25 -19.27 5.65
C VAL A 138 -7.05 -19.33 6.94
N THR A 139 -7.31 -18.17 7.53
CA THR A 139 -8.25 -18.04 8.63
C THR A 139 -9.01 -16.73 8.60
N THR A 140 -10.29 -16.82 8.96
CA THR A 140 -11.22 -15.71 9.10
C THR A 140 -11.82 -15.64 10.51
N GLY A 141 -11.26 -16.41 11.45
CA GLY A 141 -11.79 -16.58 12.81
C GLY A 141 -13.05 -17.44 12.90
N ASN A 142 -13.47 -18.10 11.81
CA ASN A 142 -14.63 -18.98 11.78
C ASN A 142 -14.25 -20.33 11.14
N ASN A 143 -14.17 -21.38 11.95
CA ASN A 143 -13.69 -22.70 11.51
C ASN A 143 -14.52 -23.30 10.36
N THR A 144 -15.85 -23.14 10.37
CA THR A 144 -16.71 -23.66 9.30
C THR A 144 -16.42 -22.97 7.97
N ARG A 145 -16.28 -21.64 7.99
CA ARG A 145 -15.91 -20.88 6.80
C ARG A 145 -14.49 -21.19 6.35
N ASP A 146 -13.55 -21.29 7.28
CA ASP A 146 -12.15 -21.60 6.99
C ASP A 146 -12.00 -22.99 6.34
N ASN A 147 -12.76 -23.99 6.82
CA ASN A 147 -12.81 -25.31 6.19
C ASN A 147 -13.39 -25.26 4.77
N HIS A 148 -14.41 -24.45 4.54
CA HIS A 148 -14.98 -24.26 3.21
C HIS A 148 -14.01 -23.52 2.27
N LEU A 149 -13.29 -22.50 2.75
CA LEU A 149 -12.28 -21.81 1.95
C LEU A 149 -11.14 -22.73 1.50
N ARG A 150 -10.85 -23.79 2.28
CA ARG A 150 -9.82 -24.78 1.93
C ARG A 150 -10.30 -25.85 0.95
N SER A 151 -11.61 -26.05 0.80
CA SER A 151 -12.15 -27.15 0.00
C SER A 151 -11.93 -26.94 -1.51
N ALA A 152 -12.19 -27.99 -2.28
CA ALA A 152 -12.18 -27.97 -3.74
C ALA A 152 -13.17 -26.97 -4.38
N ASP A 153 -14.12 -26.45 -3.59
CA ASP A 153 -15.05 -25.42 -4.06
C ASP A 153 -14.42 -24.01 -4.03
N PHE A 154 -13.26 -23.84 -3.39
CA PHE A 154 -12.56 -22.56 -3.28
C PHE A 154 -11.05 -22.70 -3.52
N LEU A 155 -10.18 -22.67 -2.50
CA LEU A 155 -8.73 -22.70 -2.74
C LEU A 155 -8.20 -24.08 -3.19
N ASP A 156 -8.98 -25.15 -2.99
CA ASP A 156 -8.61 -26.54 -3.31
C ASP A 156 -7.19 -26.88 -2.83
N VAL A 157 -6.96 -26.73 -1.52
CA VAL A 157 -5.60 -26.76 -0.94
C VAL A 157 -4.91 -28.12 -1.08
N GLU A 158 -5.68 -29.19 -1.34
CA GLU A 158 -5.14 -30.51 -1.65
C GLU A 158 -4.47 -30.55 -3.03
N ARG A 159 -5.01 -29.81 -4.01
CA ARG A 159 -4.42 -29.73 -5.37
C ARG A 159 -3.49 -28.54 -5.55
N TYR A 160 -3.80 -27.42 -4.89
CA TYR A 160 -3.05 -26.17 -4.97
C TYR A 160 -2.66 -25.71 -3.55
N PRO A 161 -1.68 -26.39 -2.91
CA PRO A 161 -1.30 -26.12 -1.53
C PRO A 161 -0.66 -24.74 -1.32
N TYR A 162 -0.19 -24.09 -2.39
CA TYR A 162 0.55 -22.85 -2.32
C TYR A 162 -0.05 -21.74 -3.17
N ILE A 163 0.04 -20.52 -2.63
CA ILE A 163 -0.14 -19.27 -3.36
C ILE A 163 1.24 -18.63 -3.49
N ASP A 164 1.71 -18.41 -4.71
CA ASP A 164 3.06 -17.92 -4.98
C ASP A 164 3.01 -16.51 -5.58
N PHE A 165 3.82 -15.60 -5.05
CA PHE A 165 4.05 -14.28 -5.63
C PHE A 165 5.53 -14.11 -5.94
N THR A 166 5.84 -13.71 -7.18
CA THR A 166 7.19 -13.33 -7.60
C THR A 166 7.15 -11.97 -8.26
N SER A 167 7.89 -11.01 -7.72
CA SER A 167 7.97 -9.68 -8.31
C SER A 167 8.85 -9.65 -9.56
N THR A 168 8.55 -8.69 -10.41
CA THR A 168 9.27 -8.40 -11.64
C THR A 168 10.00 -7.07 -11.58
N ARG A 169 9.45 -6.06 -10.88
CA ARG A 169 10.06 -4.74 -10.76
C ARG A 169 9.44 -3.91 -9.63
N PHE A 170 10.27 -3.09 -8.98
CA PHE A 170 9.81 -1.93 -8.21
C PHE A 170 9.77 -0.68 -9.10
N ALA A 171 8.64 0.03 -9.09
CA ALA A 171 8.48 1.31 -9.79
C ALA A 171 8.27 2.43 -8.77
N HIS A 172 9.19 3.41 -8.72
CA HIS A 172 9.05 4.55 -7.81
C HIS A 172 7.88 5.44 -8.23
N ARG A 173 7.09 5.89 -7.25
CA ARG A 173 5.92 6.76 -7.44
C ARG A 173 6.06 8.11 -6.73
N GLY A 174 7.27 8.43 -6.24
CA GLY A 174 7.55 9.65 -5.50
C GLY A 174 7.48 9.46 -3.97
N GLY A 175 8.33 10.20 -3.25
CA GLY A 175 8.47 10.07 -1.81
C GLY A 175 8.76 8.62 -1.40
N SER A 176 7.96 8.09 -0.46
CA SER A 176 8.05 6.71 0.00
C SER A 176 7.13 5.72 -0.73
N LYS A 177 6.49 6.15 -1.82
CA LYS A 177 5.51 5.35 -2.56
C LYS A 177 6.16 4.62 -3.72
N TRP A 178 5.77 3.36 -3.89
CA TRP A 178 6.25 2.45 -4.91
C TRP A 178 5.08 1.62 -5.44
N THR A 179 5.19 1.12 -6.67
CA THR A 179 4.38 0.01 -7.14
C THR A 179 5.29 -1.21 -7.28
N LEU A 180 4.95 -2.30 -6.59
CA LEU A 180 5.62 -3.59 -6.76
C LEU A 180 4.84 -4.41 -7.78
N HIS A 181 5.40 -4.55 -8.97
CA HIS A 181 4.82 -5.38 -10.02
C HIS A 181 5.27 -6.82 -9.84
N GLY A 182 4.37 -7.78 -10.05
CA GLY A 182 4.70 -9.19 -9.98
C GLY A 182 3.64 -10.10 -10.56
N THR A 183 3.93 -11.40 -10.50
CA THR A 183 3.00 -12.46 -10.89
C THR A 183 2.51 -13.16 -9.64
N LEU A 184 1.20 -13.16 -9.44
CA LEU A 184 0.51 -13.94 -8.42
C LEU A 184 -0.03 -15.22 -9.07
N THR A 185 0.31 -16.36 -8.48
CA THR A 185 -0.22 -17.68 -8.88
C THR A 185 -1.07 -18.23 -7.76
N MET A 186 -2.33 -18.51 -8.06
CA MET A 186 -3.32 -19.02 -7.13
C MET A 186 -4.27 -19.95 -7.88
N HIS A 187 -4.59 -21.11 -7.30
CA HIS A 187 -5.52 -22.09 -7.87
C HIS A 187 -5.17 -22.44 -9.34
N GLY A 188 -3.89 -22.72 -9.60
CA GLY A 188 -3.39 -23.10 -10.92
C GLY A 188 -3.33 -21.97 -11.97
N THR A 189 -3.71 -20.74 -11.61
CA THR A 189 -3.76 -19.61 -12.54
C THR A 189 -2.79 -18.51 -12.12
N SER A 190 -2.01 -18.01 -13.09
CA SER A 190 -1.08 -16.90 -12.90
C SER A 190 -1.63 -15.60 -13.50
N ARG A 191 -1.50 -14.49 -12.74
CA ARG A 191 -1.93 -13.15 -13.14
C ARG A 191 -0.89 -12.11 -12.72
N SER A 192 -0.72 -11.09 -13.56
CA SER A 192 0.05 -9.92 -13.19
C SER A 192 -0.72 -9.08 -12.20
N VAL A 193 -0.08 -8.69 -11.10
CA VAL A 193 -0.65 -7.83 -10.06
C VAL A 193 0.33 -6.70 -9.74
N GLY A 194 -0.21 -5.52 -9.41
CA GLY A 194 0.55 -4.40 -8.87
C GLY A 194 0.18 -4.18 -7.40
N LEU A 195 1.17 -4.13 -6.52
CA LEU A 195 0.97 -3.79 -5.12
C LEU A 195 1.36 -2.34 -4.86
N ASP A 196 0.42 -1.52 -4.44
CA ASP A 196 0.64 -0.14 -4.02
C ASP A 196 1.35 -0.14 -2.67
N THR A 197 2.65 0.14 -2.71
CA THR A 197 3.57 -0.05 -1.60
C THR A 197 3.99 1.30 -1.01
N THR A 198 3.97 1.39 0.32
CA THR A 198 4.50 2.52 1.08
C THR A 198 5.64 2.00 1.93
N TYR A 199 6.85 2.44 1.59
CA TYR A 199 8.03 2.15 2.37
C TYR A 199 8.05 3.00 3.65
N LEU A 200 8.29 2.39 4.80
CA LEU A 200 8.26 3.06 6.10
C LEU A 200 9.65 3.40 6.63
N GLY A 201 10.70 2.91 5.96
CA GLY A 201 12.09 3.15 6.33
C GLY A 201 12.79 1.96 6.96
N MET A 202 14.06 2.18 7.27
CA MET A 202 14.89 1.28 8.05
C MET A 202 15.01 1.78 9.48
N ILE A 203 15.18 0.83 10.40
CA ILE A 203 15.64 1.10 11.75
C ILE A 203 16.77 0.14 12.07
N ASN A 204 17.84 0.69 12.63
CA ASN A 204 18.89 -0.10 13.27
C ASN A 204 18.59 -0.09 14.78
N GLY A 205 18.38 -1.27 15.38
CA GLY A 205 17.96 -1.36 16.78
C GLY A 205 16.76 -2.28 17.05
N GLY A 206 16.54 -3.32 16.23
CA GLY A 206 15.67 -4.43 16.60
C GLY A 206 16.21 -5.24 17.79
N TYR A 207 15.65 -6.43 18.02
CA TYR A 207 16.28 -7.41 18.92
C TYR A 207 17.76 -7.60 18.50
N GLU A 208 18.68 -7.54 19.45
CA GLU A 208 20.14 -7.67 19.20
C GLU A 208 20.73 -6.70 18.15
N GLN A 209 20.11 -5.51 17.94
CA GLN A 209 20.57 -4.51 16.97
C GLN A 209 20.49 -4.96 15.50
N GLU A 210 19.61 -5.89 15.17
CA GLU A 210 19.35 -6.25 13.78
C GLU A 210 18.83 -5.06 12.96
N LEU A 211 19.36 -4.91 11.74
CA LEU A 211 18.87 -3.94 10.77
C LEU A 211 17.53 -4.44 10.20
N ARG A 212 16.49 -3.62 10.36
CA ARG A 212 15.11 -3.95 9.96
C ARG A 212 14.57 -2.89 9.03
N CYS A 213 13.68 -3.30 8.14
CA CYS A 213 12.91 -2.38 7.31
C CYS A 213 11.43 -2.77 7.31
N ALA A 214 10.56 -1.80 7.01
CA ALA A 214 9.13 -2.02 6.98
C ALA A 214 8.46 -1.40 5.76
N ALA A 215 7.38 -2.03 5.30
CA ALA A 215 6.55 -1.53 4.22
C ALA A 215 5.09 -1.95 4.40
N LEU A 216 4.18 -1.09 3.97
CA LEU A 216 2.77 -1.44 3.78
C LEU A 216 2.53 -1.67 2.30
N ALA A 217 1.71 -2.65 1.94
CA ALA A 217 1.29 -2.81 0.55
C ALA A 217 -0.19 -3.15 0.43
N LYS A 218 -0.84 -2.64 -0.61
CA LYS A 218 -2.25 -2.89 -0.89
C LYS A 218 -2.47 -3.28 -2.34
N ALA A 219 -3.50 -4.06 -2.59
CA ALA A 219 -3.99 -4.34 -3.93
C ALA A 219 -5.47 -4.70 -3.89
N GLU A 220 -6.13 -4.59 -5.04
CA GLU A 220 -7.47 -5.12 -5.24
C GLU A 220 -7.38 -6.26 -6.25
N LEU A 221 -7.94 -7.42 -5.89
CA LEU A 221 -7.99 -8.61 -6.73
C LEU A 221 -9.44 -8.95 -7.06
N HIS A 222 -9.64 -9.57 -8.23
CA HIS A 222 -10.91 -10.16 -8.61
C HIS A 222 -10.77 -11.69 -8.59
N ARG A 223 -11.57 -12.36 -7.76
CA ARG A 223 -11.43 -13.82 -7.56
C ARG A 223 -11.64 -14.65 -8.83
N GLU A 224 -12.46 -14.13 -9.74
CA GLU A 224 -12.76 -14.74 -11.04
C GLU A 224 -11.55 -14.80 -11.97
N ASP A 225 -10.56 -13.92 -11.79
CA ASP A 225 -9.30 -13.97 -12.53
C ASP A 225 -8.50 -15.23 -12.25
N PHE A 226 -8.75 -15.87 -11.10
CA PHE A 226 -8.05 -17.07 -10.60
C PHE A 226 -8.92 -18.31 -10.64
N THR A 227 -9.96 -18.34 -11.49
CA THR A 227 -10.88 -19.47 -11.66
C THR A 227 -11.68 -19.85 -10.41
N LEU A 228 -11.69 -19.00 -9.38
CA LEU A 228 -12.51 -19.14 -8.18
C LEU A 228 -13.95 -18.72 -8.49
N ASN A 229 -14.60 -19.51 -9.34
CA ASN A 229 -15.86 -19.19 -10.00
C ASN A 229 -17.05 -19.77 -9.23
N TRP A 230 -18.02 -18.91 -8.94
CA TRP A 230 -19.16 -19.23 -8.05
C TRP A 230 -20.30 -20.04 -8.68
N ARG A 231 -20.23 -20.35 -9.99
CA ARG A 231 -21.37 -20.90 -10.73
C ARG A 231 -21.83 -22.28 -10.22
N SER A 232 -20.96 -23.03 -9.54
CA SER A 232 -21.33 -24.28 -8.84
C SER A 232 -22.05 -24.06 -7.50
N MET A 233 -21.87 -22.90 -6.84
CA MET A 233 -22.41 -22.61 -5.50
C MET A 233 -23.85 -22.05 -5.52
N LEU A 234 -24.30 -21.42 -6.61
CA LEU A 234 -25.69 -20.97 -6.78
C LEU A 234 -26.71 -22.09 -6.58
N ALA A 235 -26.38 -23.29 -7.05
CA ALA A 235 -27.23 -24.47 -6.93
C ALA A 235 -27.46 -24.90 -5.47
N ARG A 236 -26.70 -24.35 -4.50
CA ARG A 236 -26.79 -24.65 -3.07
C ARG A 236 -27.26 -23.47 -2.21
N GLY A 237 -27.70 -22.36 -2.81
CA GLY A 237 -28.31 -21.24 -2.08
C GLY A 237 -27.35 -20.32 -1.31
N ILE A 238 -26.03 -20.44 -1.52
CA ILE A 238 -25.02 -19.64 -0.82
C ILE A 238 -24.54 -18.52 -1.78
N SER A 239 -25.31 -17.44 -1.88
CA SER A 239 -24.94 -16.24 -2.64
C SER A 239 -24.59 -15.13 -1.66
N VAL A 240 -23.31 -14.95 -1.32
CA VAL A 240 -23.01 -14.02 -0.21
C VAL A 240 -21.68 -13.23 -0.26
N VAL A 241 -20.73 -13.52 -1.15
CA VAL A 241 -19.42 -12.79 -1.19
C VAL A 241 -19.15 -12.16 -2.56
N GLY A 242 -18.80 -10.87 -2.57
CA GLY A 242 -18.50 -10.08 -3.76
C GLY A 242 -17.28 -10.60 -4.55
N PRO A 243 -17.11 -10.17 -5.83
CA PRO A 243 -16.00 -10.62 -6.67
C PRO A 243 -14.64 -10.02 -6.23
N THR A 244 -14.70 -8.85 -5.59
CA THR A 244 -13.55 -8.06 -5.19
C THR A 244 -13.00 -8.48 -3.83
N VAL A 245 -11.68 -8.65 -3.76
CA VAL A 245 -10.92 -8.92 -2.54
C VAL A 245 -9.84 -7.86 -2.42
N GLN A 246 -9.87 -7.09 -1.33
CA GLN A 246 -8.79 -6.16 -1.01
C GLN A 246 -7.70 -6.91 -0.25
N LEU A 247 -6.45 -6.69 -0.64
CA LEU A 247 -5.26 -7.16 0.07
C LEU A 247 -4.66 -6.03 0.89
N GLU A 248 -4.27 -6.36 2.12
CA GLU A 248 -3.51 -5.47 3.00
C GLU A 248 -2.34 -6.23 3.59
N LEU A 249 -1.14 -5.79 3.23
CA LEU A 249 0.12 -6.36 3.68
C LEU A 249 0.80 -5.38 4.63
N ASP A 250 1.20 -5.89 5.80
CA ASP A 250 2.08 -5.21 6.73
C ASP A 250 3.35 -6.04 6.81
N VAL A 251 4.47 -5.50 6.37
CA VAL A 251 5.70 -6.26 6.16
C VAL A 251 6.80 -5.66 7.02
N GLN A 252 7.42 -6.51 7.83
CA GLN A 252 8.73 -6.25 8.39
C GLN A 252 9.72 -7.30 7.89
N ALA A 253 10.92 -6.84 7.56
CA ALA A 253 12.00 -7.72 7.12
C ALA A 253 13.30 -7.38 7.85
N MET A 254 14.09 -8.42 8.09
CA MET A 254 15.38 -8.37 8.76
C MET A 254 16.49 -8.57 7.73
N TYR A 255 17.51 -7.72 7.76
CA TYR A 255 18.66 -7.88 6.88
C TYR A 255 19.38 -9.18 7.23
N ARG A 256 19.61 -10.03 6.22
CA ARG A 256 20.26 -11.32 6.41
C ARG A 256 21.76 -11.11 6.56
N THR A 257 22.24 -11.37 7.76
CA THR A 257 23.66 -11.48 8.10
C THR A 257 24.01 -12.95 8.36
N HIS A 258 25.27 -13.23 8.68
CA HIS A 258 25.70 -14.56 9.13
C HIS A 258 25.05 -15.02 10.45
N ASP A 259 24.66 -14.07 11.30
CA ASP A 259 24.10 -14.34 12.63
C ASP A 259 22.57 -14.27 12.66
N THR A 260 21.93 -13.83 11.57
CA THR A 260 20.47 -13.67 11.55
C THR A 260 19.83 -15.04 11.76
N PRO A 261 19.11 -15.25 12.87
CA PRO A 261 18.50 -16.53 13.16
C PRO A 261 17.51 -16.87 12.05
N THR A 262 17.42 -18.15 11.71
CA THR A 262 16.32 -18.63 10.85
C THR A 262 15.03 -18.31 11.62
N PRO A 263 14.04 -17.62 11.00
CA PRO A 263 12.81 -17.31 11.70
C PRO A 263 12.23 -18.60 12.30
N PRO A 264 11.79 -18.59 13.58
CA PRO A 264 11.19 -19.76 14.18
C PRO A 264 10.00 -20.24 13.31
N GLN A 265 9.92 -21.56 13.10
CA GLN A 265 8.87 -22.20 12.30
C GLN A 265 7.48 -22.02 12.92
#